data_AF-R6YUA2-F1
#
_entry.id   AF-R6YUA2-F1
#
_cell.length_a   1.000
_cell.length_b   1.000
_cell.length_c   1.000
_cell.angle_alpha   90.00
_cell.angle_beta   90.00
_cell.angle_gamma   90.00
#
_symmetry.space_group_name_H-M   'P 1'
#
loop_
_entity.id
_entity.type
_entity.pdbx_description
1 polymer ?
#
loop_
_entity_poly.entity_id
_entity_poly.type
_entity_poly.pdbx_seq_one_letter_code
_entity_poly.pdbx_strand_id
1 'polypeptide(L)'
;MALDGKVGEYISLARCKDGIWYVGAMTDWTPRQCTIDLSFLSEGEYEAEIFADGINADREATDYRKEIRTVKANDKLNIEMAPGGGWTARITPKK
;
A
#
# COMPACT_ATOMS: atom_id res chain seq x y z
N MET A 1 8.28 -3.74 -10.10
CA MET A 1 9.48 -3.21 -9.45
C MET A 1 9.34 -3.53 -7.96
N ALA A 2 10.34 -4.17 -7.33
CA ALA A 2 10.34 -4.28 -5.87
C ALA A 2 10.62 -2.88 -5.31
N LEU A 3 9.72 -2.32 -4.50
CA LEU A 3 9.86 -0.96 -4.00
C LEU A 3 10.74 -0.91 -2.75
N ASP A 4 10.63 -1.94 -1.92
CA ASP A 4 11.50 -2.22 -0.76
C ASP A 4 11.15 -3.62 -0.23
N GLY A 5 12.10 -4.32 0.38
CA GLY A 5 11.83 -5.61 1.00
C GLY A 5 13.05 -6.27 1.60
N LYS A 6 12.93 -6.69 2.86
CA LYS A 6 13.93 -7.51 3.54
C LYS A 6 13.35 -8.91 3.70
N VAL A 7 14.04 -9.90 3.12
CA VAL A 7 13.64 -11.31 3.17
C VAL A 7 13.49 -11.71 4.64
N GLY A 8 12.25 -12.02 5.05
CA GLY A 8 11.90 -12.44 6.41
C GLY A 8 11.19 -11.39 7.28
N GLU A 9 11.02 -10.14 6.83
CA GLU A 9 10.45 -9.06 7.69
C GLU A 9 9.30 -8.26 7.05
N TYR A 10 9.42 -7.85 5.78
CA TYR A 10 8.32 -7.19 5.03
C TYR A 10 8.63 -7.18 3.53
N ILE A 11 7.58 -7.19 2.70
CA ILE A 11 7.67 -7.05 1.25
C ILE A 11 6.80 -5.86 0.85
N SER A 12 7.33 -4.91 0.09
CA SER A 12 6.53 -3.92 -0.64
C SER A 12 6.76 -4.09 -2.15
N LEU A 13 5.70 -4.46 -2.87
CA LEU A 13 5.76 -4.77 -4.29
C LEU A 13 4.84 -3.85 -5.06
N ALA A 14 5.36 -3.18 -6.09
CA ALA A 14 4.55 -2.49 -7.08
C ALA A 14 4.63 -3.17 -8.44
N ARG A 15 3.48 -3.49 -9.01
CA ARG A 15 3.34 -4.06 -10.35
C ARG A 15 2.44 -3.17 -11.19
N CYS A 16 2.95 -2.73 -12.34
CA CYS A 16 2.17 -2.06 -13.36
C CYS A 16 1.63 -3.07 -14.36
N LYS A 17 0.35 -2.95 -14.72
CA LYS A 17 -0.29 -3.64 -15.84
C LYS A 17 -1.26 -2.66 -16.51
N ASP A 18 -1.07 -2.43 -17.81
CA ASP A 18 -1.96 -1.59 -18.62
C ASP A 18 -2.18 -0.17 -18.05
N GLY A 19 -1.14 0.42 -17.46
CA GLY A 19 -1.19 1.75 -16.83
C GLY A 19 -1.83 1.77 -15.43
N ILE A 20 -2.26 0.62 -14.91
CA ILE A 20 -2.77 0.44 -13.55
C ILE A 20 -1.66 -0.11 -12.67
N TRP A 21 -1.45 0.52 -11.52
CA TRP A 21 -0.47 0.09 -10.54
C TRP A 21 -1.14 -0.63 -9.39
N TYR A 22 -0.58 -1.77 -9.01
CA TYR A 22 -0.98 -2.56 -7.85
C TYR A 22 0.18 -2.58 -6.88
N VAL A 23 -0.04 -2.07 -5.67
CA VAL A 23 0.94 -1.99 -4.61
C VAL A 23 0.49 -2.85 -3.45
N GLY A 24 1.33 -3.76 -2.97
CA GLY A 24 1.05 -4.58 -1.81
C GLY A 24 2.18 -4.50 -0.79
N ALA A 25 1.83 -4.40 0.48
CA ALA A 25 2.72 -4.50 1.62
C ALA A 25 2.18 -5.51 2.63
N MET A 26 3.05 -6.31 3.23
CA MET A 26 2.69 -7.28 4.27
C MET A 26 3.78 -7.30 5.34
N THR A 27 3.38 -7.53 6.59
CA THR A 27 4.30 -7.66 7.73
C THR A 27 4.20 -9.04 8.38
N ASP A 28 5.13 -9.35 9.28
CA ASP A 28 5.10 -10.54 10.12
C ASP A 28 4.27 -10.29 11.41
N TRP A 29 4.52 -11.04 12.48
CA TRP A 29 3.84 -10.84 13.77
C TRP A 29 4.19 -9.52 14.48
N THR A 30 5.10 -8.72 13.92
CA THR A 30 5.48 -7.42 14.45
C THR A 30 4.70 -6.33 13.72
N PRO A 31 3.99 -5.44 14.44
CA PRO A 31 3.35 -4.29 13.81
C PRO A 31 4.43 -3.38 13.23
N ARG A 32 4.16 -2.82 12.04
CA ARG A 32 5.17 -2.06 11.30
C ARG A 32 4.56 -0.84 10.64
N GLN A 33 5.29 0.26 10.70
CA GLN A 33 5.05 1.43 9.88
C GLN A 33 6.01 1.44 8.70
N CYS A 34 5.49 1.66 7.49
CA CYS A 34 6.27 1.76 6.27
C CYS A 34 5.84 3.00 5.49
N THR A 35 6.78 3.56 4.72
CA THR A 35 6.50 4.64 3.78
C THR A 35 6.60 4.09 2.37
N ILE A 36 5.50 4.13 1.62
CA ILE A 36 5.46 3.79 0.20
C ILE A 36 5.70 5.07 -0.60
N ASP A 37 6.83 5.11 -1.31
CA ASP A 37 7.19 6.21 -2.20
C ASP A 37 6.56 6.00 -3.58
N LEU A 38 5.69 6.92 -4.01
CA LEU A 38 4.98 6.88 -5.29
C LEU A 38 5.76 7.55 -6.44
N SER A 39 7.07 7.78 -6.29
CA SER A 39 7.94 8.30 -7.37
C SER A 39 8.02 7.41 -8.61
N PHE A 40 7.56 6.16 -8.53
CA PHE A 40 7.43 5.28 -9.70
C PHE A 40 6.26 5.65 -10.62
N LEU A 41 5.32 6.50 -10.17
CA LEU A 41 4.24 7.03 -10.99
C LEU A 41 4.78 8.14 -11.90
N SER A 42 4.33 8.17 -13.15
CA SER A 42 4.57 9.31 -14.03
C SER A 42 3.83 10.55 -13.54
N GLU A 43 4.28 11.74 -13.94
CA GLU A 43 3.60 12.99 -13.61
C GLU A 43 2.10 12.95 -13.95
N GLY A 44 1.26 13.41 -13.03
CA GLY A 44 -0.19 13.37 -13.16
C GLY A 44 -0.92 13.15 -11.82
N GLU A 45 -2.24 13.10 -11.90
CA GLU A 45 -3.11 12.71 -10.77
C GLU A 45 -3.60 11.28 -10.95
N TYR A 46 -3.66 10.56 -9.83
CA TYR A 46 -4.10 9.19 -9.78
C TYR A 46 -5.14 9.03 -8.67
N GLU A 47 -6.04 8.10 -8.86
CA GLU A 47 -6.92 7.61 -7.81
C GLU A 47 -6.30 6.37 -7.19
N ALA A 48 -6.01 6.41 -5.89
CA ALA A 48 -5.55 5.29 -5.10
C ALA A 48 -6.73 4.71 -4.30
N GLU A 49 -7.17 3.52 -4.68
CA GLU A 49 -8.12 2.70 -3.93
C GLU A 49 -7.31 1.77 -3.00
N ILE A 50 -7.39 2.02 -1.71
CA ILE A 50 -6.54 1.47 -0.67
C ILE A 50 -7.36 0.56 0.23
N PHE A 51 -6.83 -0.62 0.52
CA PHE A 51 -7.31 -1.54 1.53
C PHE A 51 -6.21 -1.68 2.58
N ALA A 52 -6.53 -1.28 3.80
CA ALA A 52 -5.59 -1.29 4.91
C ALA A 52 -6.23 -1.99 6.11
N ASP A 53 -5.39 -2.55 6.98
CA ASP A 53 -5.82 -3.03 8.28
C ASP A 53 -6.64 -1.97 9.04
N GLY A 54 -7.75 -2.41 9.63
CA GLY A 54 -8.57 -1.61 10.54
C GLY A 54 -7.91 -1.46 11.92
N ILE A 55 -8.49 -0.61 12.76
CA ILE A 55 -7.92 -0.29 14.09
C ILE A 55 -7.87 -1.52 15.00
N ASN A 56 -8.77 -2.49 14.81
CA ASN A 56 -8.84 -3.72 15.61
C ASN A 56 -8.33 -4.96 14.86
N ALA A 57 -7.60 -4.77 13.76
CA ALA A 57 -7.10 -5.88 12.94
C ALA A 57 -6.12 -6.80 13.68
N ASP A 58 -5.58 -6.36 14.84
CA ASP A 58 -4.79 -7.18 15.76
C ASP A 58 -5.61 -8.29 16.43
N ARG A 59 -6.94 -8.15 16.48
CA ARG A 59 -7.87 -9.07 17.15
C ARG A 59 -8.91 -9.67 16.20
N GLU A 60 -9.32 -8.93 15.18
CA GLU A 60 -10.34 -9.35 14.22
C GLU A 60 -9.83 -9.17 12.78
N ALA A 61 -9.46 -10.26 12.14
CA ALA A 61 -8.88 -10.25 10.79
C ALA A 61 -9.81 -9.70 9.70
N THR A 62 -11.11 -9.52 9.99
CA THR A 62 -12.11 -8.93 9.08
C THR A 62 -12.23 -7.42 9.20
N ASP A 63 -11.60 -6.78 10.19
CA ASP A 63 -11.58 -5.33 10.31
C ASP A 63 -10.55 -4.75 9.32
N TYR A 64 -11.05 -4.33 8.16
CA TYR A 64 -10.27 -3.60 7.16
C TYR A 64 -10.99 -2.33 6.76
N ARG A 65 -10.22 -1.30 6.44
CA ARG A 65 -10.73 -0.05 5.87
C ARG A 65 -10.46 0.01 4.38
N LYS A 66 -11.47 0.45 3.64
CA LYS A 66 -11.33 0.87 2.25
C LYS A 66 -11.30 2.38 2.19
N GLU A 67 -10.24 2.95 1.63
CA GLU A 67 -10.08 4.39 1.42
C GLU A 67 -9.87 4.65 -0.07
N ILE A 68 -10.48 5.72 -0.60
CA ILE A 68 -10.18 6.22 -1.94
C ILE A 68 -9.62 7.63 -1.77
N ARG A 69 -8.40 7.87 -2.26
CA ARG A 69 -7.77 9.18 -2.22
C ARG A 69 -7.11 9.52 -3.55
N THR A 70 -7.07 10.81 -3.87
CA THR A 70 -6.28 11.30 -5.00
C THR A 70 -4.82 11.44 -4.55
N VAL A 71 -3.89 10.89 -5.35
CA VAL A 71 -2.45 10.94 -5.13
C VAL A 71 -1.74 11.43 -6.40
N LYS A 72 -0.52 11.94 -6.24
CA LYS A 72 0.34 12.42 -7.32
C LYS A 72 1.64 11.63 -7.39
N ALA A 73 2.37 11.80 -8.48
CA ALA A 73 3.76 11.35 -8.57
C ALA A 73 4.58 11.98 -7.43
N ASN A 74 5.43 11.17 -6.79
CA ASN A 74 6.27 11.52 -5.63
C ASN A 74 5.54 11.71 -4.29
N ASP A 75 4.24 11.44 -4.23
CA ASP A 75 3.57 11.36 -2.93
C ASP A 75 4.14 10.21 -2.10
N LYS A 76 4.19 10.41 -0.78
CA LYS A 76 4.63 9.39 0.17
C LYS A 76 3.46 8.96 1.02
N LEU A 77 3.10 7.69 0.93
CA LEU A 77 2.02 7.12 1.72
C LEU A 77 2.61 6.43 2.95
N ASN A 78 2.35 7.01 4.13
CA ASN A 78 2.65 6.34 5.38
C ASN A 78 1.55 5.32 5.67
N ILE A 79 1.95 4.07 5.84
CA ILE A 79 1.05 2.95 6.08
C ILE A 79 1.41 2.32 7.42
N GLU A 80 0.39 1.84 8.10
CA GLU A 80 0.50 1.07 9.34
C GLU A 80 -0.07 -0.31 9.06
N MET A 81 0.64 -1.35 9.47
CA MET A 81 0.23 -2.74 9.34
C MET A 81 0.14 -3.36 10.73
N ALA A 82 -0.97 -4.01 11.01
CA ALA A 82 -1.19 -4.77 12.23
C ALA A 82 -0.36 -6.07 12.22
N PRO A 83 -0.15 -6.73 13.37
CA PRO A 83 0.52 -8.04 13.42
C PRO A 83 -0.12 -9.06 12.47
N GLY A 84 0.66 -9.62 11.55
CA GLY A 84 0.19 -10.57 10.53
C GLY A 84 -0.73 -9.96 9.46
N GLY A 85 -0.87 -8.63 9.45
CA GLY A 85 -1.73 -7.90 8.54
C GLY A 85 -0.98 -7.38 7.31
N GLY A 86 -1.61 -6.42 6.65
CA GLY A 86 -1.05 -5.84 5.44
C GLY A 86 -1.79 -4.63 4.91
N TRP A 87 -1.36 -4.23 3.73
CA TRP A 87 -1.84 -3.05 3.04
C TRP A 87 -1.78 -3.30 1.55
N THR A 88 -2.81 -2.94 0.81
CA THR A 88 -2.79 -2.99 -0.65
C THR A 88 -3.46 -1.77 -1.24
N ALA A 89 -3.00 -1.35 -2.41
CA ALA A 89 -3.62 -0.29 -3.17
C ALA A 89 -3.66 -0.60 -4.65
N ARG A 90 -4.78 -0.23 -5.28
CA ARG A 90 -4.91 -0.12 -6.73
C ARG A 90 -4.87 1.37 -7.08
N ILE A 91 -3.88 1.75 -7.87
CA ILE A 91 -3.66 3.13 -8.31
C ILE A 91 -3.96 3.21 -9.81
N THR A 92 -4.92 4.04 -10.17
CA THR A 92 -5.37 4.25 -11.55
C THR A 92 -5.21 5.71 -11.96
N PRO A 93 -4.74 6.01 -13.18
CA PRO A 93 -4.68 7.38 -13.69
C PRO A 93 -6.07 8.03 -13.64
N LYS A 94 -6.13 9.26 -13.12
CA LYS A 94 -7.34 10.07 -13.15
C LYS A 94 -7.42 10.72 -14.53
N LYS A 95 -8.51 10.47 -15.26
CA LYS A 95 -8.74 11.05 -16.59
C LYS A 95 -9.07 12.53 -16.51
#